data_AF-A0A1F3SHQ2-F1
#
_entry.id   AF-A0A1F3SHQ2-F1
#
_cell.length_a   1.000
_cell.length_b   1.000
_cell.length_c   1.000
_cell.angle_alpha   90.00
_cell.angle_beta   90.00
_cell.angle_gamma   90.00
#
_symmetry.space_group_name_H-M   'P 1'
#
loop_
_entity.id
_entity.type
_entity.pdbx_description
1 polymer ?
#
loop_
_entity_poly.entity_id
_entity_poly.type
_entity_poly.pdbx_seq_one_letter_code
_entity_poly.pdbx_strand_id
1 'polypeptide(L)'
;MKGLPRRIRTTSKPRNQDEEKLLKSIGRKIHKDLYDLDKPVEWLAWESGVARSTIQRIFDADRNLGLLTLDRVAKGLGYKGVIDFLGTI
;
A
#
# COMPACT_ATOMS: atom_id res chain seq x y z
N MET A 1 8.94 38.21 -14.13
CA MET A 1 9.14 36.81 -13.68
C MET A 1 7.79 36.10 -13.71
N LYS A 2 7.60 35.10 -14.59
CA LYS A 2 6.38 34.26 -14.58
C LYS A 2 6.49 33.29 -13.40
N GLY A 3 5.52 33.34 -12.48
CA GLY A 3 5.47 32.43 -11.33
C GLY A 3 5.39 30.98 -11.78
N LEU A 4 6.14 30.10 -11.11
CA LEU A 4 6.10 28.66 -11.38
C LEU A 4 4.65 28.15 -11.25
N PRO A 5 4.20 27.24 -12.14
CA PRO A 5 2.87 26.67 -12.05
C PRO A 5 2.71 26.00 -10.68
N ARG A 6 1.60 26.33 -9.99
CA ARG A 6 1.27 25.69 -8.71
C ARG A 6 1.16 24.18 -8.94
N ARG A 7 1.90 23.40 -8.16
CA ARG A 7 1.87 21.94 -8.17
C ARG A 7 0.41 21.50 -8.00
N ILE A 8 -0.17 20.91 -9.06
CA ILE A 8 -1.50 20.32 -8.99
C ILE A 8 -1.42 19.26 -7.89
N ARG A 9 -2.18 19.44 -6.81
CA ARG A 9 -2.36 18.39 -5.80
C ARG A 9 -3.08 17.26 -6.53
N THR A 10 -2.33 16.24 -6.96
CA THR A 10 -2.92 14.97 -7.36
C THR A 10 -3.81 14.53 -6.21
N THR A 11 -5.11 14.52 -6.44
CA THR A 11 -6.10 14.15 -5.42
C THR A 11 -5.74 12.76 -4.91
N SER A 12 -5.53 12.65 -3.61
CA SER A 12 -5.10 11.40 -2.98
C SER A 12 -6.19 10.33 -2.96
N LYS A 13 -7.43 10.68 -3.29
CA LYS A 13 -8.58 9.76 -3.22
C LYS A 13 -8.58 8.77 -4.40
N PRO A 14 -9.20 7.59 -4.24
CA PRO A 14 -9.47 6.68 -5.35
C PRO A 14 -10.15 7.43 -6.50
N ARG A 15 -9.73 7.15 -7.73
CA ARG A 15 -10.24 7.79 -8.96
C ARG A 15 -11.61 7.24 -9.34
N ASN A 16 -11.88 5.98 -9.00
CA ASN A 16 -13.16 5.30 -9.24
C ASN A 16 -13.41 4.18 -8.22
N GLN A 17 -14.61 3.59 -8.28
CA GLN A 17 -15.03 2.51 -7.38
C GLN A 17 -14.19 1.24 -7.53
N ASP A 18 -13.68 0.94 -8.72
CA ASP A 18 -12.88 -0.26 -8.96
C ASP A 18 -11.49 -0.15 -8.34
N GLU A 19 -10.87 1.03 -8.42
CA GLU A 19 -9.64 1.36 -7.71
C GLU A 19 -9.85 1.29 -6.20
N GLU A 20 -10.97 1.80 -5.69
CA GLU A 20 -11.30 1.69 -4.26
C GLU A 20 -11.44 0.23 -3.82
N LYS A 21 -12.15 -0.61 -4.61
CA LYS A 21 -12.29 -2.05 -4.33
C LYS A 21 -10.92 -2.73 -4.32
N LEU A 22 -10.06 -2.45 -5.30
CA LEU A 22 -8.71 -3.00 -5.35
C LEU A 22 -7.89 -2.61 -4.13
N LEU A 23 -7.89 -1.33 -3.74
CA LEU A 23 -7.17 -0.84 -2.56
C LEU A 23 -7.67 -1.53 -1.28
N LYS A 24 -8.98 -1.73 -1.13
CA LYS A 24 -9.56 -2.49 -0.01
C LYS A 24 -9.12 -3.95 -0.02
N SER A 25 -9.10 -4.60 -1.18
CA SER A 25 -8.64 -5.99 -1.30
C SER A 25 -7.16 -6.13 -0.92
N ILE A 26 -6.32 -5.20 -1.37
CA ILE A 26 -4.90 -5.13 -0.98
C ILE A 26 -4.77 -5.01 0.55
N GLY A 27 -5.47 -4.04 1.16
CA GLY A 27 -5.43 -3.83 2.61
C GLY A 27 -5.88 -5.06 3.39
N ARG A 28 -6.99 -5.70 2.98
CA ARG A 28 -7.50 -6.93 3.59
C ARG A 28 -6.51 -8.09 3.47
N LYS A 29 -5.90 -8.26 2.29
CA LYS A 29 -4.93 -9.33 2.05
C LYS A 29 -3.71 -9.19 2.95
N ILE A 30 -3.13 -7.99 3.03
CA ILE A 30 -1.99 -7.72 3.93
C ILE A 30 -2.38 -7.96 5.39
N HIS A 31 -3.56 -7.52 5.81
CA HIS A 31 -4.04 -7.73 7.18
C HIS A 31 -4.22 -9.23 7.49
N LYS A 32 -4.73 -10.01 6.52
CA LYS A 32 -4.84 -11.46 6.64
C LYS A 32 -3.46 -12.11 6.75
N ASP A 33 -2.52 -11.73 5.90
CA ASP A 33 -1.16 -12.31 5.93
C ASP A 33 -0.45 -12.04 7.25
N LEU A 34 -0.59 -10.83 7.81
CA LEU A 34 -0.09 -10.50 9.14
C LEU A 34 -0.72 -11.37 10.24
N TYR A 35 -2.04 -11.58 10.16
CA TYR A 35 -2.75 -12.44 11.10
C TYR A 35 -2.27 -13.90 10.99
N ASP A 36 -2.17 -14.43 9.78
CA ASP A 36 -1.74 -15.82 9.52
C ASP A 36 -0.28 -16.06 9.94
N LEU A 37 0.56 -15.02 9.88
CA LEU A 37 1.96 -15.06 10.34
C LEU A 37 2.14 -14.80 11.85
N ASP A 38 1.06 -14.46 12.57
CA ASP A 38 1.09 -13.98 13.96
C ASP A 38 2.09 -12.83 14.15
N LYS A 39 2.01 -11.82 13.27
CA LYS A 39 2.90 -10.64 13.28
C LYS A 39 2.14 -9.33 13.43
N PRO A 40 2.67 -8.38 14.22
CA PRO A 40 2.10 -7.04 14.31
C PRO A 40 2.48 -6.19 13.08
N VAL A 41 1.78 -5.07 12.90
CA VAL A 41 2.05 -4.12 11.81
C VAL A 41 3.45 -3.52 11.89
N GLU A 42 3.97 -3.33 13.11
CA GLU A 42 5.33 -2.86 13.39
C GLU A 42 6.39 -3.79 12.80
N TRP A 43 6.15 -5.09 12.83
CA TRP A 43 7.06 -6.07 12.23
C TRP A 43 7.13 -5.86 10.72
N LEU A 44 5.99 -5.71 10.04
CA LEU A 44 5.98 -5.45 8.59
C LEU A 44 6.59 -4.09 8.24
N ALA A 45 6.40 -3.08 9.08
CA ALA A 45 7.03 -1.77 8.90
C ALA A 45 8.57 -1.88 8.91
N TRP A 46 9.10 -2.67 9.83
CA TRP A 46 10.52 -2.98 9.93
C TRP A 46 11.01 -3.77 8.70
N GLU A 47 10.39 -4.91 8.39
CA GLU A 47 10.81 -5.81 7.31
C GLU A 47 10.76 -5.14 5.92
N SER A 48 9.74 -4.32 5.68
CA SER A 48 9.58 -3.64 4.38
C SER A 48 10.36 -2.32 4.27
N GLY A 49 10.90 -1.80 5.38
CA GLY A 49 11.46 -0.45 5.42
C GLY A 49 10.43 0.64 5.08
N VAL A 50 9.14 0.38 5.33
CA VAL A 50 8.03 1.30 5.08
C VAL A 50 7.49 1.80 6.41
N ALA A 51 7.32 3.10 6.55
CA ALA A 51 6.77 3.69 7.77
C ALA A 51 5.39 3.08 8.13
N ARG A 52 5.18 2.78 9.41
CA ARG A 52 3.90 2.25 9.94
C ARG A 52 2.69 3.07 9.49
N SER A 53 2.80 4.40 9.46
CA SER A 53 1.72 5.29 9.01
C SER A 53 1.37 5.12 7.52
N THR A 54 2.31 4.67 6.70
CA THR A 54 2.06 4.33 5.30
C THR A 54 1.35 2.98 5.20
N ILE A 55 1.70 2.00 6.03
CA ILE A 55 0.99 0.72 6.10
C ILE A 55 -0.44 0.91 6.59
N GLN A 56 -0.66 1.76 7.60
CA GLN A 56 -2.01 2.09 8.05
C GLN A 56 -2.87 2.66 6.91
N ARG A 57 -2.31 3.55 6.09
CA ARG A 57 -3.00 4.09 4.92
C ARG A 57 -3.31 3.05 3.85
N ILE A 58 -2.54 1.95 3.77
CA ILE A 58 -2.87 0.81 2.93
C ILE A 58 -4.16 0.14 3.44
N PHE A 59 -4.26 -0.08 4.76
CA PHE A 59 -5.46 -0.67 5.36
C PHE A 59 -6.70 0.20 5.20
N ASP A 60 -6.53 1.51 5.34
CA ASP A 60 -7.63 2.46 5.23
C ASP A 60 -8.11 2.64 3.77
N ALA A 61 -7.40 2.07 2.79
CA ALA A 61 -7.62 2.28 1.36
C ALA A 61 -7.70 3.78 0.98
N ASP A 62 -7.02 4.64 1.75
CA ASP A 62 -7.17 6.10 1.70
C ASP A 62 -6.65 6.68 0.38
N ARG A 63 -5.59 6.07 -0.19
CA ARG A 63 -4.93 6.59 -1.38
C ARG A 63 -4.19 5.58 -2.23
N ASN A 64 -3.95 5.98 -3.48
CA ASN A 64 -3.14 5.22 -4.42
C ASN A 64 -1.75 4.94 -3.83
N LEU A 65 -1.43 3.64 -3.73
CA LEU A 65 -0.19 3.13 -3.20
C LEU A 65 0.85 3.20 -4.30
N GLY A 66 1.95 3.93 -4.06
CA GLY A 66 3.07 3.89 -4.99
C GLY A 66 3.51 2.44 -5.19
N LEU A 67 3.68 2.02 -6.46
CA LEU A 67 4.04 0.64 -6.81
C LEU A 67 5.28 0.15 -6.06
N LEU A 68 6.27 1.02 -5.86
CA LEU A 68 7.49 0.71 -5.09
C LEU A 68 7.22 0.46 -3.60
N THR A 69 6.28 1.18 -3.02
CA THR A 69 5.85 0.95 -1.63
C THR A 69 5.19 -0.41 -1.52
N LEU A 70 4.30 -0.73 -2.46
CA LEU A 70 3.62 -2.03 -2.47
C LEU A 70 4.60 -3.19 -2.72
N ASP A 71 5.59 -3.02 -3.60
CA ASP A 71 6.65 -4.01 -3.82
C ASP A 71 7.46 -4.31 -2.56
N ARG A 72 7.83 -3.27 -1.80
CA ARG A 72 8.54 -3.43 -0.52
C ARG A 72 7.69 -4.14 0.53
N VAL A 73 6.42 -3.76 0.64
CA VAL A 73 5.47 -4.42 1.56
C VAL A 73 5.28 -5.89 1.19
N ALA A 74 5.09 -6.19 -0.11
CA ALA A 74 4.99 -7.56 -0.61
C ALA A 74 6.23 -8.38 -0.26
N LYS A 75 7.43 -7.84 -0.49
CA LYS A 75 8.69 -8.51 -0.10
C LYS A 75 8.81 -8.73 1.40
N GLY A 76 8.39 -7.76 2.21
CA GLY A 76 8.35 -7.90 3.67
C GLY A 76 7.41 -9.00 4.17
N LEU A 77 6.37 -9.34 3.39
CA LEU A 77 5.48 -10.48 3.67
C LEU A 77 5.98 -11.81 3.08
N GLY A 78 7.15 -11.82 2.41
CA GLY A 78 7.75 -13.02 1.83
C GLY A 78 7.37 -13.29 0.37
N TYR A 79 6.62 -12.40 -0.30
CA TYR A 79 6.37 -12.51 -1.74
C TYR A 79 7.61 -12.15 -2.54
N LYS A 80 7.70 -12.62 -3.79
CA LYS A 80 8.83 -12.28 -4.68
C LYS A 80 8.84 -10.79 -5.08
N GLY A 81 7.67 -10.14 -5.05
CA GLY A 81 7.47 -8.73 -5.36
C GLY A 81 6.00 -8.39 -5.61
N VAL A 82 5.75 -7.18 -6.09
CA VAL A 82 4.38 -6.67 -6.26
C VAL A 82 3.51 -7.51 -7.21
N ILE A 83 4.07 -8.04 -8.30
CA ILE A 83 3.30 -8.83 -9.28
C ILE A 83 2.85 -10.17 -8.67
N ASP A 84 3.74 -10.84 -7.94
CA ASP A 84 3.46 -12.09 -7.23
C ASP A 84 2.35 -11.88 -6.20
N PHE A 85 2.45 -10.81 -5.40
CA PHE A 85 1.43 -10.41 -4.43
C PHE A 85 0.07 -10.12 -5.09
N LEU A 86 0.04 -9.30 -6.15
CA LEU A 86 -1.20 -8.96 -6.85
C LEU A 86 -1.86 -10.17 -7.52
N GLY A 87 -1.09 -11.20 -7.88
CA GLY A 87 -1.63 -12.47 -8.40
C GLY A 87 -2.38 -13.31 -7.36
N THR A 88 -2.32 -12.94 -6.08
CA THR A 88 -3.01 -13.65 -4.97
C THR A 88 -4.27 -12.95 -4.46
N ILE A 89 -4.60 -11.80 -5.05
CA ILE A 89 -5.77 -10.97 -4.71
C ILE A 89 -6.92 -11.28 -5.68
#